data_AF-A0A3B9J9Z7-F1
#
_entry.id   AF-A0A3B9J9Z7-F1
#
_cell.length_a   1.000
_cell.length_b   1.000
_cell.length_c   1.000
_cell.angle_alpha   90.00
_cell.angle_beta   90.00
_cell.angle_gamma   90.00
#
_symmetry.space_group_name_H-M   'P 1'
#
loop_
_entity.id
_entity.type
_entity.pdbx_description
1 polymer ?
#
loop_
_entity_poly.entity_id
_entity_poly.type
_entity_poly.pdbx_seq_one_letter_code
_entity_poly.pdbx_strand_id
1 'polypeptide(L)'
;GLLLGVYRAILWGLLFYPGHPDMQVIMIPHSLTLILEGQAYILVMFAAWLQGRAFLFPQSAGVEGHLRGYVEGLKRTGKIYILVILTLLVAAVYEVIEVIWMAQMMGGA
;
A
#
# COMPACT_ATOMS: atom_id res chain seq x y z
N GLY A 1 -3.71 12.58 -5.97
CA GLY A 1 -3.06 11.72 -4.98
C GLY A 1 -4.03 11.32 -3.89
N LEU A 2 -4.18 12.15 -2.86
CA LEU A 2 -4.91 11.78 -1.64
C LEU A 2 -6.38 11.37 -1.84
N LEU A 3 -7.15 12.09 -2.66
CA LEU A 3 -8.56 11.75 -2.91
C LEU A 3 -8.73 10.39 -3.62
N LEU A 4 -7.91 10.14 -4.63
CA LEU A 4 -7.80 8.84 -5.32
C LEU A 4 -7.41 7.74 -4.32
N GLY A 5 -6.53 8.10 -3.39
CA GLY A 5 -6.17 7.36 -2.20
C GLY A 5 -7.34 6.81 -1.40
N VAL A 6 -8.13 7.74 -0.89
CA VAL A 6 -9.32 7.45 -0.06
C VAL A 6 -10.35 6.67 -0.87
N TYR A 7 -10.59 7.05 -2.12
CA TYR A 7 -11.48 6.32 -3.02
C TYR A 7 -11.07 4.85 -3.17
N ARG A 8 -9.78 4.58 -3.39
CA ARG A 8 -9.25 3.23 -3.51
C ARG A 8 -9.36 2.43 -2.22
N ALA A 9 -9.17 3.06 -1.05
CA ALA A 9 -9.37 2.41 0.24
C ALA A 9 -10.82 1.94 0.43
N ILE A 10 -11.80 2.73 -0.02
CA ILE A 10 -13.22 2.34 -0.02
C ILE A 10 -13.45 1.14 -0.96
N LEU A 11 -12.90 1.19 -2.17
CA LEU A 11 -13.02 0.08 -3.13
C LEU A 11 -12.42 -1.23 -2.61
N TRP A 12 -11.33 -1.16 -1.83
CA TRP A 12 -10.75 -2.34 -1.19
C TRP A 12 -11.67 -3.00 -0.18
N GLY A 13 -12.34 -2.21 0.66
CA GLY A 13 -13.33 -2.74 1.61
C GLY A 13 -14.48 -3.47 0.90
N LEU A 14 -14.89 -2.99 -0.27
CA LEU A 14 -15.90 -3.65 -1.10
C LEU A 14 -15.37 -4.91 -1.80
N LEU A 15 -14.12 -4.88 -2.26
CA LEU A 15 -13.48 -5.99 -2.99
C LEU A 15 -13.20 -7.19 -2.08
N PHE A 16 -12.79 -6.95 -0.84
CA PHE A 16 -12.40 -7.97 0.13
C PHE A 16 -13.52 -8.29 1.14
N TYR A 17 -14.76 -7.90 0.85
CA TYR A 17 -15.90 -8.26 1.70
C TYR A 17 -16.21 -9.76 1.59
N PRO A 18 -16.16 -10.54 2.68
CA PRO A 18 -16.44 -11.97 2.64
C PRO A 18 -17.95 -12.22 2.66
N GLY A 19 -18.59 -12.11 1.49
CA GLY A 19 -20.03 -12.26 1.32
C GLY A 19 -20.57 -13.71 1.39
N HIS A 20 -19.68 -14.70 1.47
CA HIS A 20 -20.03 -16.13 1.60
C HIS A 20 -19.29 -16.77 2.77
N PRO A 21 -19.89 -17.74 3.51
CA PRO A 21 -19.25 -18.41 4.63
C PRO A 21 -17.88 -19.03 4.29
N ASP A 22 -17.74 -19.64 3.11
CA ASP A 22 -16.47 -20.26 2.68
C ASP A 22 -15.35 -19.23 2.47
N MET A 23 -15.71 -18.01 2.04
CA MET A 23 -14.73 -16.93 1.87
C MET A 23 -14.21 -16.43 3.22
N GLN A 24 -15.02 -16.45 4.28
CA GLN A 24 -14.60 -15.98 5.62
C GLN A 24 -13.41 -16.79 6.14
N VAL A 25 -13.40 -18.11 5.92
CA VAL A 25 -12.32 -19.00 6.35
C VAL A 25 -11.04 -18.74 5.55
N ILE A 26 -11.16 -18.55 4.23
CA ILE A 26 -10.04 -18.24 3.34
C ILE A 26 -9.44 -16.85 3.65
N MET A 27 -10.26 -15.89 4.11
CA MET A 27 -9.79 -14.56 4.45
C MET A 27 -8.95 -14.48 5.73
N ILE A 28 -9.03 -15.47 6.63
CA ILE A 28 -8.25 -15.49 7.87
C ILE A 28 -6.74 -15.49 7.58
N PRO A 29 -6.18 -16.46 6.84
CA PRO A 29 -4.76 -16.42 6.50
C PRO A 29 -4.42 -15.19 5.63
N HIS A 30 -5.31 -14.80 4.73
CA HIS A 30 -5.08 -13.67 3.81
C HIS A 30 -5.10 -12.30 4.50
N SER A 31 -5.65 -12.22 5.71
CA SER A 31 -5.72 -10.97 6.48
C SER A 31 -4.34 -10.35 6.75
N LEU A 32 -3.31 -11.17 6.94
CA LEU A 32 -1.96 -10.65 7.16
C LEU A 32 -1.38 -10.02 5.88
N THR A 33 -1.58 -10.67 4.72
CA THR A 33 -1.24 -10.11 3.41
C THR A 33 -1.93 -8.75 3.24
N LEU A 34 -3.24 -8.70 3.45
CA LEU A 34 -4.04 -7.48 3.32
C LEU A 34 -3.60 -6.36 4.28
N ILE A 35 -3.20 -6.70 5.50
CA ILE A 35 -2.66 -5.73 6.45
C ILE A 35 -1.34 -5.15 5.91
N LEU A 36 -0.43 -6.00 5.43
CA LEU A 36 0.87 -5.55 4.90
C LEU A 36 0.69 -4.67 3.67
N GLU A 37 -0.15 -5.09 2.71
CA GLU A 37 -0.43 -4.28 1.53
C GLU A 37 -1.16 -2.96 1.91
N GLY A 38 -2.04 -3.02 2.90
CA GLY A 38 -2.68 -1.83 3.49
C GLY A 38 -1.66 -0.85 4.09
N GLN A 39 -0.60 -1.34 4.75
CA GLN A 39 0.50 -0.49 5.22
C GLN A 39 1.28 0.13 4.07
N ALA A 40 1.57 -0.64 3.02
CA ALA A 40 2.19 -0.10 1.82
C ALA A 40 1.32 1.01 1.19
N TYR A 41 0.00 0.85 1.23
CA TYR A 41 -0.96 1.86 0.79
C TYR A 41 -0.84 3.17 1.58
N ILE A 42 -0.78 3.07 2.91
CA ILE A 42 -0.59 4.23 3.81
C ILE A 42 0.73 4.94 3.51
N LEU A 43 1.81 4.19 3.28
CA LEU A 43 3.12 4.76 2.93
C LEU A 43 3.08 5.51 1.59
N VAL A 44 2.44 4.95 0.56
CA VAL A 44 2.24 5.63 -0.74
C VAL A 44 1.42 6.91 -0.57
N MET A 45 0.40 6.87 0.27
CA MET A 45 -0.45 8.02 0.57
C MET A 45 0.30 9.14 1.28
N PHE A 46 1.15 8.77 2.23
CA PHE A 46 2.04 9.69 2.92
C PHE A 46 3.06 10.32 1.94
N ALA A 47 3.65 9.51 1.06
CA ALA A 47 4.51 9.98 -0.02
C ALA A 47 3.80 10.99 -0.94
N ALA A 48 2.57 10.68 -1.38
CA ALA A 48 1.79 11.58 -2.23
C ALA A 48 1.45 12.91 -1.53
N TRP A 49 1.15 12.86 -0.23
CA TRP A 49 0.95 14.06 0.57
C TRP A 49 2.23 14.90 0.67
N LEU A 50 3.37 14.27 0.94
CA LEU A 50 4.66 14.95 1.05
C LEU A 50 5.06 15.62 -0.28
N GLN A 51 4.86 14.93 -1.41
CA GLN A 51 5.08 15.49 -2.75
C GLN A 51 4.19 16.71 -3.00
N GLY A 52 2.89 16.58 -2.74
CA GLY A 52 1.93 17.67 -2.91
C GLY A 52 2.26 18.87 -2.04
N ARG A 53 2.66 18.64 -0.78
CA ARG A 53 3.06 19.68 0.16
C ARG A 53 4.33 20.40 -0.27
N ALA A 54 5.35 19.67 -0.72
CA ALA A 54 6.60 20.27 -1.22
C ALA A 54 6.40 21.07 -2.51
N PHE A 55 5.48 20.64 -3.37
CA PHE A 55 5.11 21.37 -4.59
C PHE A 55 4.30 22.64 -4.30
N LEU A 56 3.26 22.56 -3.46
CA LEU A 56 2.39 23.71 -3.15
C LEU A 56 3.06 24.72 -2.21
N PHE A 57 3.85 24.23 -1.25
CA PHE A 57 4.56 25.04 -0.27
C PHE A 57 6.07 24.70 -0.30
N PRO A 58 6.84 25.22 -1.27
CA PRO A 58 8.27 24.92 -1.41
C PRO A 58 9.10 25.18 -0.15
N GLN A 59 8.70 26.18 0.64
CA GLN A 59 9.30 26.51 1.94
C GLN A 59 9.22 25.33 2.94
N SER A 60 8.17 24.49 2.87
CA SER A 60 8.07 23.27 3.69
C SER A 60 9.13 22.22 3.34
N ALA A 61 9.74 22.32 2.16
CA ALA A 61 10.86 21.51 1.71
C ALA A 61 12.21 22.23 1.83
N GLY A 62 12.24 23.46 2.36
CA GLY A 62 13.47 24.25 2.51
C GLY A 62 14.03 24.79 1.20
N VAL A 63 13.21 24.90 0.16
CA VAL A 63 13.61 25.41 -1.16
C VAL A 63 12.70 26.53 -1.63
N GLU A 64 13.24 27.37 -2.51
CA GLU A 64 12.46 28.42 -3.19
C GLU A 64 12.01 27.95 -4.57
N GLY A 65 10.77 28.29 -4.92
CA GLY A 65 10.18 28.00 -6.23
C GLY A 65 9.57 26.59 -6.37
N HIS A 66 8.45 26.52 -7.09
CA HIS A 66 7.64 25.31 -7.24
C HIS A 66 8.37 24.17 -7.96
N LEU A 67 9.22 24.47 -8.96
CA LEU A 67 10.03 23.47 -9.68
C LEU A 67 11.02 22.77 -8.75
N ARG A 68 11.72 23.53 -7.90
CA ARG A 68 12.66 22.96 -6.93
C ARG A 68 11.92 22.17 -5.84
N GLY A 69 10.77 22.70 -5.39
CA GLY A 69 9.87 22.00 -4.47
C GLY A 69 9.39 20.65 -5.01
N TYR A 70 9.05 20.57 -6.31
CA TYR A 70 8.67 19.32 -6.97
C TYR A 70 9.80 18.29 -6.98
N VAL A 71 11.02 18.71 -7.37
CA VAL A 71 12.18 17.82 -7.45
C VAL A 71 12.60 17.32 -6.07
N GLU A 72 12.64 18.19 -5.06
CA GLU A 72 12.97 17.79 -3.69
C GLU A 72 11.89 16.91 -3.07
N GLY A 73 10.61 17.21 -3.32
CA GLY A 73 9.53 16.30 -3.00
C GLY A 73 9.77 14.91 -3.60
N LEU A 74 10.18 14.84 -4.87
CA LEU A 74 10.32 13.59 -5.59
C LEU A 74 11.45 12.74 -5.00
N LYS A 75 12.57 13.38 -4.61
CA LYS A 75 13.67 12.71 -3.90
C LYS A 75 13.23 12.14 -2.56
N ARG A 76 12.47 12.90 -1.77
CA ARG A 76 11.94 12.45 -0.47
C ARG A 76 10.95 11.30 -0.65
N THR A 77 10.07 11.43 -1.63
CA THR A 77 9.11 10.39 -2.03
C THR A 77 9.83 9.11 -2.45
N GLY A 78 10.90 9.21 -3.26
CA GLY A 78 11.70 8.05 -3.66
C GLY A 78 12.26 7.25 -2.48
N LYS A 79 12.66 7.92 -1.38
CA LYS A 79 13.09 7.22 -0.16
C LYS A 79 11.94 6.47 0.52
N ILE A 80 10.74 7.04 0.54
CA ILE A 80 9.54 6.36 1.08
C ILE A 80 9.18 5.14 0.21
N TYR A 81 9.35 5.24 -1.10
CA TYR A 81 9.09 4.12 -2.01
C TYR A 81 9.99 2.89 -1.74
N ILE A 82 11.19 3.08 -1.18
CA ILE A 82 12.00 1.94 -0.70
C ILE A 82 11.23 1.17 0.38
N LEU A 83 10.61 1.88 1.34
CA LEU A 83 9.78 1.24 2.38
C LEU A 83 8.56 0.57 1.77
N VAL A 84 7.88 1.21 0.82
CA VAL A 84 6.74 0.63 0.09
C VAL A 84 7.14 -0.70 -0.56
N ILE A 85 8.26 -0.71 -1.29
CA ILE A 85 8.76 -1.91 -1.97
C ILE A 85 9.09 -3.01 -0.96
N LEU A 86 9.76 -2.68 0.14
CA LEU A 86 10.09 -3.67 1.18
C LEU A 86 8.83 -4.24 1.83
N THR A 87 7.84 -3.40 2.15
CA THR A 87 6.56 -3.85 2.71
C THR A 87 5.82 -4.78 1.74
N LEU A 88 5.72 -4.40 0.46
CA LEU A 88 5.08 -5.23 -0.57
C LEU A 88 5.85 -6.52 -0.85
N LEU A 89 7.18 -6.49 -0.78
CA LEU A 89 8.00 -7.69 -0.94
C LEU A 89 7.70 -8.69 0.18
N VAL A 90 7.64 -8.23 1.43
CA VAL A 90 7.27 -9.08 2.57
C VAL A 90 5.84 -9.62 2.41
N ALA A 91 4.90 -8.78 1.97
CA ALA A 91 3.53 -9.19 1.68
C ALA A 91 3.49 -10.30 0.62
N ALA A 92 4.19 -10.12 -0.50
CA ALA A 92 4.22 -11.07 -1.61
C ALA A 92 4.88 -12.41 -1.21
N VAL A 93 5.95 -12.39 -0.41
CA VAL A 93 6.55 -13.64 0.10
C VAL A 93 5.55 -14.37 0.99
N TYR A 94 4.87 -13.66 1.89
CA TYR A 94 3.87 -14.26 2.75
C TYR A 94 2.70 -14.83 1.94
N GLU A 95 2.17 -14.08 0.99
CA GLU A 95 1.08 -14.49 0.09
C GLU A 95 1.43 -15.78 -0.67
N VAL A 96 2.63 -15.89 -1.24
CA VAL A 96 3.04 -17.10 -1.96
C VAL A 96 3.07 -18.30 -1.03
N ILE A 97 3.62 -18.16 0.19
CA ILE A 97 3.65 -19.24 1.18
C ILE A 97 2.22 -19.63 1.58
N GLU A 98 1.37 -18.64 1.82
CA GLU A 98 -0.04 -18.79 2.19
C GLU A 98 -0.82 -19.59 1.14
N VAL A 99 -0.72 -19.19 -0.13
CA VAL A 99 -1.41 -19.83 -1.25
C VAL A 99 -0.94 -21.27 -1.45
N ILE A 100 0.37 -21.53 -1.36
CA ILE A 100 0.92 -22.89 -1.46
C ILE A 100 0.38 -23.77 -0.34
N TRP A 101 0.39 -23.27 0.91
CA TRP A 101 -0.08 -24.00 2.06
C TRP A 101 -1.59 -24.31 1.96
N MET A 102 -2.40 -23.34 1.55
CA MET A 102 -3.83 -23.54 1.31
C MET A 102 -4.09 -24.54 0.17
N ALA A 103 -3.36 -24.45 -0.94
CA ALA A 103 -3.51 -25.36 -2.06
C ALA A 103 -3.18 -26.81 -1.69
N GLN A 104 -2.15 -27.02 -0.87
CA GLN A 104 -1.82 -28.35 -0.33
C GLN A 104 -2.91 -28.89 0.60
N MET A 105 -3.48 -28.03 1.44
CA MET A 105 -4.52 -28.41 2.39
C MET A 105 -5.87 -28.71 1.71
N MET A 106 -6.17 -28.05 0.58
CA MET A 106 -7.40 -28.28 -0.21
C MET A 106 -7.24 -29.37 -1.28
N GLY A 107 -6.02 -29.59 -1.80
CA GLY A 107 -5.70 -30.59 -2.83
C GLY A 107 -5.25 -31.95 -2.27
N GLY A 108 -5.12 -32.09 -0.95
CA GLY A 108 -4.80 -33.33 -0.27
C GLY A 108 -6.00 -34.26 -0.06
N ALA A 109 -6.54 -34.80 -1.16
CA ALA A 109 -7.44 -35.95 -1.20
C ALA A 109 -6.88 -37.00 -2.18
#